data_AF-A0A812YXH6-F1
#
_entry.id   AF-A0A812YXH6-F1
#
_cell.length_a   1.000
_cell.length_b   1.000
_cell.length_c   1.000
_cell.angle_alpha   90.00
_cell.angle_beta   90.00
_cell.angle_gamma   90.00
#
_symmetry.space_group_name_H-M   'P 1'
#
loop_
_entity.id
_entity.type
_entity.pdbx_description
1 polymer ?
#
loop_
_entity_poly.entity_id
_entity_poly.type
_entity_poly.pdbx_seq_one_letter_code
_entity_poly.pdbx_strand_id
1 'polypeptide(L)'
;AIVYNSAHVDLVDFRCLQEPYPSDPKKVIAVACFKLQGGGEASTKQLRIVTTHLPGMPYGPACREFSDALSSEIKADCGRIPTLLMGDLNFPEEVIRPLLKHFGRLEDVHFAAIPYPTNVSQASLLPKRIDCIASLSPNDVLEVAALGADEVLQGLQPQVDLLRFRPAAVL
;
A
#
# COMPACT_ATOMS: atom_id res chain seq x y z
N ALA A 1 -1.48 -8.01 -9.47
CA ALA A 1 -2.02 -8.37 -8.14
C ALA A 1 -0.84 -8.61 -7.21
N ILE A 2 -0.84 -8.01 -6.02
CA ILE A 2 0.14 -8.31 -4.97
C ILE A 2 -0.37 -9.54 -4.23
N VAL A 3 0.46 -10.59 -4.11
CA VAL A 3 0.11 -11.86 -3.46
C VAL A 3 0.87 -11.94 -2.13
N TYR A 4 0.16 -12.28 -1.05
CA TYR A 4 0.73 -12.40 0.29
C TYR A 4 0.75 -13.87 0.71
N ASN A 5 1.88 -14.33 1.25
CA ASN A 5 1.95 -15.60 1.94
C ASN A 5 1.52 -15.40 3.40
N SER A 6 0.35 -15.92 3.77
CA SER A 6 -0.21 -15.77 5.11
C SER A 6 0.14 -16.91 6.08
N ALA A 7 1.07 -17.81 5.72
CA ALA A 7 1.37 -19.00 6.52
C ALA A 7 1.84 -18.71 7.96
N HIS A 8 2.21 -17.46 8.27
CA HIS A 8 2.77 -17.05 9.54
C HIS A 8 2.01 -15.89 10.21
N VAL A 9 0.80 -15.58 9.76
CA VAL A 9 -0.01 -14.48 10.29
C VAL A 9 -1.45 -14.90 10.51
N ASP A 10 -2.02 -14.50 11.64
CA ASP A 10 -3.41 -14.77 11.99
C ASP A 10 -4.21 -13.46 11.91
N LEU A 11 -5.32 -13.44 11.17
CA LEU A 11 -6.21 -12.28 11.11
C LEU A 11 -6.94 -12.10 12.46
N VAL A 12 -6.79 -10.93 13.08
CA VAL A 12 -7.39 -10.60 14.38
C VAL A 12 -8.60 -9.69 14.21
N ASP A 13 -8.51 -8.73 13.30
CA ASP A 13 -9.56 -7.76 13.05
C ASP A 13 -9.59 -7.38 11.57
N PHE A 14 -10.79 -7.17 11.04
CA PHE A 14 -11.00 -6.69 9.68
C PHE A 14 -12.21 -5.75 9.66
N ARG A 15 -12.03 -4.58 9.09
CA ARG A 15 -13.10 -3.60 8.93
C ARG A 15 -12.89 -2.74 7.69
N CYS A 16 -13.98 -2.23 7.15
CA CYS A 16 -13.96 -1.12 6.21
C CYS A 16 -14.34 0.15 6.96
N LEU A 17 -13.62 1.24 6.74
CA LEU A 17 -14.02 2.54 7.25
C LEU A 17 -15.35 2.94 6.64
N GLN A 18 -16.24 3.49 7.46
CA GLN A 18 -17.54 4.01 7.01
C GLN A 18 -17.31 5.32 6.27
N GLU A 19 -17.78 5.39 5.01
CA GLU A 19 -17.74 6.59 4.16
C GLU A 19 -16.39 7.35 4.15
N PRO A 20 -15.25 6.68 3.86
CA PRO A 20 -13.95 7.33 3.93
C PRO A 20 -13.73 8.36 2.82
N TYR A 21 -14.60 8.36 1.81
CA TYR A 21 -14.61 9.28 0.69
C TYR A 21 -16.01 9.88 0.54
N PRO A 22 -16.36 10.97 1.24
CA PRO A 22 -17.63 11.65 1.04
C PRO A 22 -17.89 12.04 -0.42
N SER A 23 -16.82 12.32 -1.17
CA SER A 23 -16.88 12.64 -2.60
C SER A 23 -17.16 11.44 -3.52
N ASP A 24 -16.86 10.22 -3.07
CA ASP A 24 -17.11 8.97 -3.81
C ASP A 24 -17.43 7.82 -2.84
N PRO A 25 -18.68 7.74 -2.34
CA PRO A 25 -19.08 6.81 -1.28
C PRO A 25 -18.93 5.32 -1.64
N LYS A 26 -18.67 5.00 -2.92
CA LYS A 26 -18.43 3.62 -3.38
C LYS A 26 -17.02 3.13 -3.09
N LYS A 27 -16.09 4.05 -2.79
CA LYS A 27 -14.72 3.72 -2.44
C LYS A 27 -14.61 3.41 -0.96
N VAL A 28 -13.72 2.48 -0.63
CA VAL A 28 -13.54 1.97 0.72
C VAL A 28 -12.07 2.01 1.10
N ILE A 29 -11.80 2.25 2.37
CA ILE A 29 -10.52 1.97 3.01
C ILE A 29 -10.75 0.73 3.85
N ALA A 30 -10.09 -0.37 3.50
CA ALA A 30 -10.11 -1.59 4.29
C ALA A 30 -8.89 -1.62 5.22
N VAL A 31 -9.13 -2.03 6.45
CA VAL A 31 -8.12 -2.15 7.51
C VAL A 31 -8.17 -3.58 8.01
N ALA A 32 -7.03 -4.26 7.96
CA ALA A 32 -6.85 -5.60 8.48
C ALA A 32 -5.74 -5.59 9.51
N CYS A 33 -5.97 -6.16 10.70
CA CYS A 33 -4.96 -6.33 11.72
C CYS A 33 -4.62 -7.82 11.86
N PHE A 34 -3.33 -8.12 11.82
CA PHE A 34 -2.80 -9.47 11.91
C PHE A 34 -1.96 -9.63 13.16
N LYS A 35 -1.98 -10.81 13.76
CA LYS A 35 -1.03 -11.25 14.77
C LYS A 35 0.09 -12.00 14.07
N LEU A 36 1.33 -11.60 14.32
CA LEU A 36 2.51 -12.26 13.78
C LEU A 36 2.87 -13.47 14.66
N GLN A 37 3.07 -14.64 14.05
CA GLN A 37 3.53 -15.83 14.76
C GLN A 37 5.06 -15.74 15.01
N GLY A 38 5.54 -16.24 16.17
CA GLY A 38 6.97 -16.29 16.50
C GLY A 38 7.54 -15.13 17.34
N GLY A 39 6.70 -14.21 17.83
CA GLY A 39 7.10 -13.32 18.93
C GLY A 39 7.09 -14.08 20.26
N GLY A 40 8.17 -14.01 21.05
CA GLY A 40 8.25 -14.68 22.35
C GLY A 40 7.03 -14.36 23.24
N GLU A 41 6.76 -15.25 24.22
CA GLU A 41 5.49 -15.40 24.99
C GLU A 41 4.88 -14.12 25.60
N ALA A 42 5.62 -13.01 25.66
CA ALA A 42 5.15 -11.71 26.16
C ALA A 42 4.81 -10.67 25.07
N SER A 43 5.06 -10.92 23.79
CA SER A 43 4.87 -9.93 22.71
C SER A 43 3.69 -10.28 21.80
N THR A 44 2.58 -9.57 21.96
CA THR A 44 1.50 -9.52 20.96
C THR A 44 1.93 -8.67 19.78
N LYS A 45 2.89 -9.14 18.98
CA LYS A 45 3.33 -8.44 17.76
C LYS A 45 2.18 -8.43 16.76
N GLN A 46 1.63 -7.26 16.51
CA GLN A 46 0.56 -7.04 15.55
C GLN A 46 1.09 -6.27 14.34
N LEU A 47 0.44 -6.46 13.20
CA LEU A 47 0.67 -5.73 11.97
C LEU A 47 -0.69 -5.23 11.45
N ARG A 48 -0.81 -3.94 11.18
CA ARG A 48 -1.96 -3.36 10.51
C ARG A 48 -1.64 -3.19 9.03
N ILE A 49 -2.52 -3.66 8.16
CA ILE A 49 -2.48 -3.39 6.73
C ILE A 49 -3.71 -2.56 6.39
N VAL A 50 -3.47 -1.39 5.79
CA VAL A 50 -4.49 -0.51 5.24
C VAL A 50 -4.43 -0.60 3.73
N THR A 51 -5.57 -0.82 3.09
CA THR A 51 -5.67 -0.87 1.63
C THR A 51 -6.83 -0.05 1.11
N THR A 52 -6.65 0.56 -0.05
CA THR A 52 -7.65 1.37 -0.75
C THR A 52 -7.36 1.38 -2.25
N HIS A 53 -8.34 1.83 -3.03
CA HIS A 53 -8.17 2.20 -4.42
C HIS A 53 -8.60 3.65 -4.62
N LEU A 54 -7.66 4.59 -4.70
CA LEU A 54 -7.99 6.01 -4.86
C LEU A 54 -8.60 6.29 -6.24
N PRO A 55 -9.49 7.28 -6.40
CA PRO A 55 -9.92 7.75 -7.71
C PRO A 55 -8.76 8.40 -8.50
N GLY A 56 -8.69 8.17 -9.82
CA GLY A 56 -7.66 8.74 -10.71
C GLY A 56 -7.81 10.23 -11.05
N MET A 57 -8.43 11.03 -10.18
CA MET A 57 -8.61 12.48 -10.37
C MET A 57 -7.58 13.27 -9.53
N PRO A 58 -6.48 13.78 -10.14
CA PRO A 58 -5.35 14.37 -9.40
C PRO A 58 -5.68 15.60 -8.54
N TYR A 59 -6.76 16.31 -8.87
CA TYR A 59 -7.19 17.52 -8.17
C TYR A 59 -8.50 17.31 -7.40
N GLY A 60 -8.96 16.07 -7.28
CA GLY A 60 -10.15 15.73 -6.50
C GLY A 60 -9.88 15.75 -4.99
N PRO A 61 -10.93 15.81 -4.17
CA PRO A 61 -10.79 15.83 -2.71
C PRO A 61 -10.32 14.48 -2.13
N ALA A 62 -10.39 13.39 -2.90
CA ALA A 62 -10.17 12.03 -2.43
C ALA A 62 -8.81 11.79 -1.76
N CYS A 63 -7.71 12.40 -2.24
CA CYS A 63 -6.40 12.22 -1.60
C CYS A 63 -6.35 12.85 -0.20
N ARG A 64 -7.04 13.97 -0.01
CA ARG A 64 -7.17 14.62 1.29
C ARG A 64 -8.10 13.82 2.21
N GLU A 65 -9.28 13.45 1.71
CA GLU A 65 -10.25 12.62 2.44
C GLU A 65 -9.61 11.32 2.92
N PHE A 66 -8.84 10.66 2.05
CA PHE A 66 -8.03 9.49 2.41
C PHE A 66 -7.03 9.78 3.52
N SER A 67 -6.25 10.86 3.39
CA SER A 67 -5.21 11.22 4.36
C SER A 67 -5.81 11.52 5.74
N ASP A 68 -6.95 12.21 5.78
CA ASP A 68 -7.68 12.54 7.00
C ASP A 68 -8.26 11.27 7.65
N ALA A 69 -8.91 10.40 6.87
CA ALA A 69 -9.46 9.13 7.35
C ALA A 69 -8.39 8.18 7.88
N LEU A 70 -7.28 8.02 7.13
CA LEU A 70 -6.14 7.21 7.53
C LEU A 70 -5.51 7.72 8.82
N SER A 71 -5.30 9.03 8.94
CA SER A 71 -4.75 9.63 10.16
C SER A 71 -5.65 9.36 11.36
N SER A 72 -6.96 9.58 11.22
CA SER A 72 -7.95 9.32 12.28
C SER A 72 -7.91 7.87 12.75
N GLU A 73 -7.83 6.92 11.81
CA GLU A 73 -7.77 5.49 12.09
C GLU A 73 -6.52 5.08 12.89
N ILE A 74 -5.36 5.66 12.59
CA ILE A 74 -4.10 5.24 13.21
C ILE A 74 -3.70 6.08 14.41
N LYS A 75 -4.32 7.25 14.62
CA LYS A 75 -3.95 8.22 15.67
C LYS A 75 -4.07 7.66 17.09
N ALA A 76 -5.07 6.82 17.36
CA ALA A 76 -5.29 6.25 18.69
C ALA A 76 -4.13 5.35 19.17
N ASP A 77 -3.42 4.71 18.23
CA ASP A 77 -2.35 3.74 18.49
C ASP A 77 -1.07 4.10 17.71
N CYS A 78 -0.85 5.38 17.42
CA CYS A 78 0.25 5.84 16.58
C CYS A 78 1.59 5.37 17.17
N GLY A 79 2.34 4.56 16.41
CA GLY A 79 3.61 3.96 16.83
C GLY A 79 3.52 2.67 17.66
N ARG A 80 2.32 2.25 18.09
CA ARG A 80 2.12 0.99 18.83
C ARG A 80 1.95 -0.22 17.92
N ILE A 81 1.21 -0.06 16.82
CA ILE A 81 0.98 -1.12 15.84
C ILE A 81 1.65 -0.71 14.52
N PRO A 82 2.71 -1.43 14.09
CA PRO A 82 3.27 -1.32 12.75
C PRO A 82 2.17 -1.26 11.69
N THR A 83 2.16 -0.23 10.85
CA THR A 83 1.11 -0.01 9.86
C THR A 83 1.69 0.08 8.45
N LEU A 84 1.21 -0.79 7.57
CA LEU A 84 1.51 -0.79 6.14
C LEU A 84 0.33 -0.25 5.35
N LEU A 85 0.59 0.70 4.46
CA LEU A 85 -0.32 1.13 3.40
C LEU A 85 0.00 0.35 2.14
N MET A 86 -1.00 -0.30 1.55
CA MET A 86 -0.86 -1.08 0.32
C MET A 86 -2.06 -0.87 -0.59
N GLY A 87 -1.91 -0.40 -1.81
CA GLY A 87 -3.06 -0.25 -2.71
C GLY A 87 -2.77 0.49 -4.00
N ASP A 88 -3.78 0.50 -4.88
CA ASP A 88 -3.79 1.30 -6.10
C ASP A 88 -4.15 2.74 -5.71
N LEU A 89 -3.13 3.60 -5.59
CA LEU A 89 -3.34 4.98 -5.20
C LEU A 89 -3.61 5.88 -6.42
N ASN A 90 -3.65 5.34 -7.64
CA ASN A 90 -3.76 6.10 -8.90
C ASN A 90 -2.73 7.23 -9.11
N PHE A 91 -1.81 7.43 -8.17
CA PHE A 91 -0.79 8.46 -8.16
C PHE A 91 0.53 7.88 -7.67
N PRO A 92 1.66 8.40 -8.14
CA PRO A 92 2.96 7.91 -7.75
C PRO A 92 3.35 8.43 -6.36
N GLU A 93 4.34 7.81 -5.74
CA GLU A 93 4.77 8.10 -4.36
C GLU A 93 5.17 9.57 -4.16
N GLU A 94 5.69 10.23 -5.19
CA GLU A 94 6.13 11.62 -5.17
C GLU A 94 4.94 12.58 -4.98
N VAL A 95 3.74 12.13 -5.36
CA VAL A 95 2.47 12.86 -5.15
C VAL A 95 1.85 12.47 -3.81
N ILE A 96 1.81 11.17 -3.48
CA ILE A 96 1.13 10.70 -2.26
C ILE A 96 1.88 11.09 -0.99
N ARG A 97 3.21 10.96 -0.97
CA ARG A 97 4.04 11.23 0.22
C ARG A 97 3.82 12.64 0.82
N PRO A 98 3.88 13.74 0.05
CA PRO A 98 3.62 15.06 0.61
C PRO A 98 2.17 15.23 1.11
N LEU A 99 1.20 14.56 0.48
CA LEU A 99 -0.20 14.63 0.89
C LEU A 99 -0.44 13.93 2.24
N LEU A 100 0.12 12.74 2.43
CA LEU A 100 0.08 12.01 3.70
C LEU A 100 0.78 12.80 4.83
N LYS A 101 1.91 13.44 4.52
CA LYS A 101 2.63 14.30 5.46
C LYS A 101 1.83 15.55 5.82
N HIS A 102 1.25 16.22 4.83
CA HIS A 102 0.60 17.52 5.03
C HIS A 102 -0.81 17.38 5.63
N PHE A 103 -1.68 16.58 5.02
CA PHE A 103 -3.07 16.42 5.47
C PHE A 103 -3.18 15.39 6.58
N GLY A 104 -2.55 14.23 6.40
CA GLY A 104 -2.58 13.13 7.37
C GLY A 104 -1.68 13.36 8.59
N ARG A 105 -0.78 14.36 8.55
CA ARG A 105 0.23 14.61 9.60
C ARG A 105 1.08 13.38 9.92
N LEU A 106 1.34 12.56 8.91
CA LEU A 106 2.16 11.36 9.02
C LEU A 106 3.60 11.70 8.68
N GLU A 107 4.45 11.92 9.68
CA GLU A 107 5.84 12.35 9.45
C GLU A 107 6.70 11.21 8.86
N ASP A 108 6.47 9.99 9.34
CA ASP A 108 7.20 8.78 9.00
C ASP A 108 6.46 7.97 7.93
N VAL A 109 6.71 8.32 6.66
CA VAL A 109 6.16 7.63 5.50
C VAL A 109 7.30 7.12 4.63
N HIS A 110 7.50 5.80 4.66
CA HIS A 110 8.58 5.11 3.96
C HIS A 110 8.01 4.20 2.87
N PHE A 111 8.07 4.64 1.62
CA PHE A 111 7.64 3.83 0.47
C PHE A 111 8.67 2.76 0.15
N ALA A 112 8.15 1.57 -0.15
CA ALA A 112 8.89 0.46 -0.72
C ALA A 112 9.31 0.78 -2.16
N ALA A 113 10.56 0.47 -2.51
CA ALA A 113 11.00 0.55 -3.89
C ALA A 113 10.36 -0.58 -4.72
N ILE A 114 9.42 -0.24 -5.60
CA ILE A 114 8.89 -1.15 -6.62
C ILE A 114 9.69 -0.91 -7.91
N PRO A 115 10.49 -1.88 -8.39
CA PRO A 115 11.47 -1.68 -9.46
C PRO A 115 10.87 -1.71 -10.88
N TYR A 116 9.55 -1.84 -11.00
CA TYR A 116 8.84 -1.91 -12.27
C TYR A 116 7.54 -1.09 -12.23
N PRO A 117 7.03 -0.66 -13.40
CA PRO A 117 5.72 -0.04 -13.51
C PRO A 117 4.62 -1.01 -13.05
N THR A 118 3.63 -0.49 -12.34
CA THR A 118 2.51 -1.29 -11.83
C THR A 118 1.25 -1.13 -12.70
N ASN A 119 1.25 -0.10 -13.55
CA ASN A 119 0.19 0.18 -14.51
C ASN A 119 0.77 0.64 -15.86
N VAL A 120 0.10 0.26 -16.95
CA VAL A 120 0.33 0.81 -18.29
C VAL A 120 -1.00 1.34 -18.81
N SER A 121 -1.11 2.66 -18.92
CA SER A 121 -2.30 3.29 -19.50
C SER A 121 -2.41 2.91 -20.98
N GLN A 122 -3.55 2.33 -21.38
CA GLN A 122 -3.78 1.96 -22.78
C GLN A 122 -3.78 3.17 -23.72
N ALA A 123 -4.19 4.35 -23.22
CA ALA A 123 -4.31 5.56 -24.02
C ALA A 123 -2.97 6.23 -24.32
N SER A 124 -2.01 6.16 -23.40
CA SER A 124 -0.72 6.85 -23.54
C SER A 124 0.46 5.90 -23.73
N LEU A 125 0.27 4.59 -23.48
CA LEU A 125 1.33 3.58 -23.40
C LEU A 125 2.48 3.92 -22.45
N LEU A 126 2.31 4.96 -21.63
CA LEU A 126 3.30 5.39 -20.67
C LEU A 126 3.21 4.50 -19.42
N PRO A 127 4.32 3.89 -19.02
CA PRO A 127 4.38 3.16 -17.76
C PRO A 127 4.17 4.11 -16.59
N LYS A 128 3.37 3.69 -15.62
CA LYS A 128 3.16 4.42 -14.36
C LYS A 128 3.31 3.48 -13.17
N ARG A 129 3.80 4.02 -12.07
CA ARG A 129 3.82 3.37 -10.76
C ARG A 129 2.77 4.07 -9.90
N ILE A 130 1.61 3.43 -9.77
CA ILE A 130 0.44 3.98 -9.05
C ILE A 130 -0.01 3.08 -7.91
N ASP A 131 0.39 1.81 -7.96
CA ASP A 131 0.29 0.93 -6.82
C ASP A 131 1.45 1.21 -5.89
N CYS A 132 1.15 1.40 -4.61
CA CYS A 132 2.13 1.79 -3.60
C CYS A 132 2.12 0.80 -2.44
N ILE A 133 3.30 0.63 -1.85
CA ILE A 133 3.49 -0.02 -0.56
C ILE A 133 4.29 0.97 0.30
N ALA A 134 3.81 1.28 1.51
CA ALA A 134 4.51 2.19 2.41
C ALA A 134 4.35 1.78 3.88
N SER A 135 5.39 2.00 4.68
CA SER A 135 5.33 1.95 6.13
C SER A 135 4.95 3.32 6.63
N LEU A 136 4.02 3.36 7.58
CA LEU A 136 3.54 4.56 8.25
C LEU A 136 4.01 4.61 9.71
N SER A 137 5.08 3.87 10.03
CA SER A 137 5.54 3.66 11.39
C SER A 137 6.95 4.21 11.60
N PRO A 138 7.18 5.00 12.66
CA PRO A 138 8.47 5.69 12.91
C PRO A 138 9.65 4.74 13.10
N ASN A 139 9.39 3.54 13.60
CA ASN A 139 10.43 2.60 14.02
C ASN A 139 10.64 1.46 13.02
N ASP A 140 9.87 1.41 11.92
CA ASP A 140 9.86 0.27 11.01
C ASP A 140 10.56 0.64 9.70
N VAL A 141 11.72 0.03 9.47
CA VAL A 141 12.37 0.03 8.16
C VAL A 141 11.77 -1.10 7.33
N LEU A 142 11.07 -0.75 6.26
CA LEU A 142 10.63 -1.72 5.26
C LEU A 142 11.82 -2.20 4.45
N GLU A 143 12.22 -3.45 4.69
CA GLU A 143 13.06 -4.18 3.75
C GLU A 143 12.19 -4.88 2.71
N VAL A 144 12.41 -4.54 1.44
CA VAL A 144 11.62 -5.06 0.33
C VAL A 144 12.54 -5.93 -0.50
N ALA A 145 12.27 -7.23 -0.49
CA ALA A 145 12.91 -8.17 -1.40
C ALA A 145 11.96 -8.46 -2.56
N ALA A 146 12.42 -8.20 -3.78
CA ALA A 146 11.70 -8.65 -4.96
C ALA A 146 11.85 -10.18 -5.07
N LEU A 147 10.76 -10.91 -4.87
CA LEU A 147 10.72 -12.35 -5.09
C LEU A 147 10.63 -12.65 -6.60
N GLY A 148 11.24 -13.74 -7.05
CA GLY A 148 10.99 -14.33 -8.35
C GLY A 148 9.51 -14.70 -8.49
N ALA A 149 8.97 -14.63 -9.71
CA ALA A 149 7.54 -14.90 -9.94
C ALA A 149 7.17 -16.32 -9.50
N ASP A 150 8.05 -17.28 -9.79
CA ASP A 150 7.88 -18.69 -9.43
C ASP A 150 8.10 -18.98 -7.93
N GLU A 151 8.75 -18.07 -7.19
CA GLU A 151 8.85 -18.16 -5.73
C GLU A 151 7.50 -17.82 -5.05
N VAL A 152 6.66 -17.04 -5.73
CA VAL A 152 5.32 -16.65 -5.27
C VAL A 152 4.26 -17.61 -5.79
N LEU A 153 4.28 -17.90 -7.09
CA LEU A 153 3.34 -18.80 -7.74
C LEU A 153 4.03 -19.51 -8.91
N GLN A 154 4.08 -20.84 -8.86
CA GLN A 154 4.72 -21.64 -9.89
C GLN A 154 4.11 -21.38 -11.28
N GLY A 155 4.97 -21.12 -12.27
CA GLY A 155 4.58 -20.94 -13.67
C GLY A 155 4.21 -19.50 -14.05
N LEU A 156 4.44 -18.53 -13.16
CA LEU A 156 4.13 -17.11 -13.39
C LEU A 156 5.28 -16.35 -14.06
N GLN A 157 6.48 -16.94 -14.12
CA GLN A 157 7.67 -16.30 -14.70
C GLN A 157 7.48 -15.79 -16.14
N PRO A 158 6.83 -16.53 -17.08
CA PRO A 158 6.62 -16.04 -18.44
C PRO A 158 5.80 -14.75 -18.53
N GLN A 159 4.78 -14.58 -17.68
CA GLN A 159 3.94 -13.39 -17.64
C GLN A 159 4.69 -12.18 -17.06
N VAL A 160 5.55 -12.41 -16.06
CA VAL A 160 6.41 -11.36 -15.49
C VAL A 160 7.49 -10.95 -16.49
N ASP A 161 8.07 -11.89 -17.22
CA ASP A 161 9.06 -11.59 -18.26
C ASP A 161 8.46 -10.71 -19.36
N LEU A 162 7.21 -10.96 -19.79
CA LEU A 162 6.50 -10.08 -20.73
C LEU A 162 6.38 -8.62 -20.25
N LEU A 163 6.32 -8.39 -18.94
CA LEU A 163 6.29 -7.06 -18.34
C LEU A 163 7.70 -6.43 -18.24
N ARG A 164 8.74 -7.26 -18.05
CA ARG A 164 10.15 -6.82 -17.99
C ARG A 164 10.72 -6.48 -19.37
N PHE A 165 10.29 -7.18 -20.42
CA PHE A 165 10.83 -7.04 -21.78
C PHE A 165 10.11 -5.98 -22.63
N ARG A 166 9.22 -5.17 -22.06
CA ARG A 166 8.90 -3.89 -22.72
C ARG A 166 10.09 -2.97 -22.48
N PRO A 167 10.82 -2.56 -23.54
CA PRO A 167 11.99 -1.71 -23.36
C PRO A 167 11.55 -0.49 -22.55
N ALA A 168 12.36 -0.13 -21.55
CA ALA A 168 12.40 1.23 -21.07
C ALA A 168 12.55 2.10 -22.32
N ALA A 169 11.45 2.70 -22.77
CA ALA A 169 11.50 3.70 -23.80
C ALA A 169 12.37 4.80 -23.18
N VAL A 170 13.60 4.87 -23.66
CA VAL A 170 14.49 6.00 -23.50
C VAL A 170 13.68 7.25 -23.83
N LEU A 171 13.37 8.04 -22.82
CA LEU A 171 13.04 9.46 -22.92
C LEU A 171 13.70 10.17 -21.73
#